data_AF-A0A0C2XFR6-F1
#
_entry.id   AF-A0A0C2XFR6-F1
#
_cell.length_a   1.000
_cell.length_b   1.000
_cell.length_c   1.000
_cell.angle_alpha   90.00
_cell.angle_beta   90.00
_cell.angle_gamma   90.00
#
_symmetry.space_group_name_H-M   'P 1'
#
loop_
_entity.id
_entity.type
_entity.pdbx_description
1 polymer ?
#
loop_
_entity_poly.entity_id
_entity_poly.type
_entity_poly.pdbx_seq_one_letter_code
_entity_poly.pdbx_strand_id
1 'polypeptide(L)'
;MDHVDPVPPSPQVSNDHIADIPEIRDDFYYFQNLVFKVEDTLFCVPRNAFERPNGNFFSDALFSIPGPGENGEQIEGRGDKHPLILSGVSKEHFRGFLRVMYPLTTKYEDWVGVLHLSTMWGFVEIRERSIQAVSVFLDDKPVIDKILLARKYHVKDWLFAGYTALVLQDQLDFNELLSALDPLTVARLFYVRETFLRSQLSKLPFSENTIRRKWGAAATGAGFQIDKSMDLPYGSDLLDSTHAFADSPVPGGSQTDEEDPQPSVHPNFNFELVVFQVGETLFKVIKNGFQVPGTIFEAMFSLPPGGEAPVEGTSLETPIVLEGVGVLHLATMWEFAEIRAKAIAALSVLNPERELTEKISLGARYGIVDWLRDGYTELVQRSTLKMEDLRGSSFPVSWETTAKIFCARDSLSPNNFSNYSCCGSGHGPSYTNPPKHCRCRVVKAVDEAFSADFEALNDNPISSGPPLPTNHEAEPSSKKKKGKRK
;
A
#
# COMPACT_ATOMS: atom_id res chain seq x y z
N MET A 1 -67.86 30.72 -12.54
CA MET A 1 -66.57 31.13 -11.98
C MET A 1 -66.44 30.47 -10.62
N ASP A 2 -65.74 29.34 -10.65
CA ASP A 2 -64.84 28.80 -9.63
C ASP A 2 -65.38 28.54 -8.21
N HIS A 3 -65.73 27.26 -8.01
CA HIS A 3 -65.57 26.55 -6.73
C HIS A 3 -64.09 26.57 -6.31
N VAL A 4 -63.81 26.94 -5.05
CA VAL A 4 -62.67 26.43 -4.27
C VAL A 4 -63.07 26.35 -2.80
N ASP A 5 -63.11 25.13 -2.24
CA ASP A 5 -63.26 24.91 -0.79
C ASP A 5 -61.87 24.91 -0.11
N PRO A 6 -61.66 25.64 1.02
CA PRO A 6 -60.40 25.58 1.76
C PRO A 6 -60.49 24.73 3.04
N VAL A 7 -59.96 23.50 2.94
CA VAL A 7 -59.04 22.80 3.87
C VAL A 7 -59.25 22.91 5.41
N PRO A 8 -59.49 21.79 6.13
CA PRO A 8 -59.48 21.69 7.60
C PRO A 8 -58.05 21.48 8.18
N PRO A 9 -57.85 21.47 9.52
CA PRO A 9 -56.94 22.39 10.23
C PRO A 9 -55.47 21.96 10.31
N SER A 10 -54.60 22.91 10.70
CA SER A 10 -53.29 22.61 11.28
C SER A 10 -53.38 22.47 12.80
N PRO A 11 -52.71 21.49 13.42
CA PRO A 11 -52.83 21.21 14.85
C PRO A 11 -52.20 22.31 15.70
N GLN A 12 -52.89 22.68 16.79
CA GLN A 12 -52.31 23.42 17.90
C GLN A 12 -51.28 22.53 18.58
N VAL A 13 -49.99 22.75 18.30
CA VAL A 13 -48.92 22.11 19.09
C VAL A 13 -48.90 22.82 20.44
N SER A 14 -49.19 22.08 21.50
CA SER A 14 -49.07 22.54 22.87
C SER A 14 -47.63 22.96 23.16
N ASN A 15 -47.44 24.12 23.80
CA ASN A 15 -46.18 24.48 24.44
C ASN A 15 -46.04 23.65 25.72
N ASP A 16 -45.81 22.35 25.56
CA ASP A 16 -45.43 21.47 26.65
C ASP A 16 -43.97 21.76 27.03
N HIS A 17 -43.73 21.82 28.33
CA HIS A 17 -42.49 22.28 28.93
C HIS A 17 -41.24 21.62 28.35
N ILE A 18 -40.37 22.41 27.72
CA ILE A 18 -38.94 22.08 27.68
C ILE A 18 -38.46 22.19 29.12
N ALA A 19 -38.27 21.04 29.77
CA ALA A 19 -37.60 21.00 31.06
C ALA A 19 -36.15 21.45 30.86
N ASP A 20 -35.72 22.50 31.58
CA ASP A 20 -34.32 22.89 31.64
C ASP A 20 -33.48 21.68 32.08
N ILE A 21 -32.68 21.15 31.15
CA ILE A 21 -31.70 20.12 31.47
C ILE A 21 -30.60 20.82 32.29
N PRO A 22 -30.38 20.44 33.56
CA PRO A 22 -29.38 21.10 34.38
C PRO A 22 -28.00 20.92 33.76
N GLU A 23 -27.30 22.03 33.50
CA GLU A 23 -25.94 22.02 32.95
C GLU A 23 -25.00 21.26 33.89
N ILE A 24 -24.54 20.09 33.45
CA ILE A 24 -23.55 19.31 34.19
C ILE A 24 -22.19 19.98 34.00
N ARG A 25 -21.63 20.47 35.10
CA ARG A 25 -20.28 21.05 35.15
C ARG A 25 -19.27 19.90 35.13
N ASP A 26 -18.24 20.05 34.31
CA ASP A 26 -17.16 19.06 34.23
C ASP A 26 -16.28 19.09 35.49
N ASP A 27 -16.13 17.95 36.15
CA ASP A 27 -15.42 17.83 37.43
C ASP A 27 -13.91 18.15 37.34
N PHE A 28 -13.32 18.11 36.14
CA PHE A 28 -11.89 18.34 35.92
C PHE A 28 -11.58 19.72 35.34
N TYR A 29 -12.50 20.31 34.57
CA TYR A 29 -12.31 21.54 33.81
C TYR A 29 -13.22 22.71 34.22
N TYR A 30 -14.23 22.48 35.08
CA TYR A 30 -15.02 23.56 35.68
C TYR A 30 -14.34 24.13 36.93
N PHE A 31 -13.28 24.91 36.73
CA PHE A 31 -12.48 25.47 37.84
C PHE A 31 -13.24 26.55 38.62
N GLN A 32 -13.29 26.42 39.94
CA GLN A 32 -13.47 27.57 40.82
C GLN A 32 -12.14 28.31 40.94
N ASN A 33 -12.14 29.63 40.74
CA ASN A 33 -10.93 30.45 40.84
C ASN A 33 -10.79 31.13 42.21
N LEU A 34 -9.55 31.38 42.61
CA LEU A 34 -9.17 32.22 43.74
C LEU A 34 -8.42 33.45 43.22
N VAL A 35 -8.73 34.62 43.78
CA VAL A 35 -8.02 35.87 43.53
C VAL A 35 -7.16 36.20 44.75
N PHE A 36 -5.84 36.20 44.57
CA PHE A 36 -4.87 36.66 45.56
C PHE A 36 -4.44 38.09 45.25
N LYS A 37 -4.21 38.91 46.27
CA LYS A 37 -3.54 40.21 46.16
C LYS A 37 -2.18 40.13 46.81
N VAL A 38 -1.13 40.33 46.00
CA VAL A 38 0.27 40.35 46.44
C VAL A 38 0.86 41.69 46.03
N GLU A 39 1.25 42.49 47.02
CA GLU A 39 1.68 43.89 46.83
C GLU A 39 0.61 44.71 46.06
N ASP A 40 0.96 45.17 44.86
CA ASP A 40 0.13 45.95 43.92
C ASP A 40 -0.59 45.08 42.86
N THR A 41 -0.39 43.75 42.89
CA THR A 41 -0.79 42.85 41.80
C THR A 41 -1.87 41.85 42.24
N LEU A 42 -2.90 41.65 41.41
CA LEU A 42 -3.88 40.58 41.55
C LEU A 42 -3.46 39.34 40.74
N PHE A 43 -3.65 38.16 41.33
CA PHE A 43 -3.38 36.86 40.70
C PHE A 43 -4.63 35.98 40.80
N CYS A 44 -5.24 35.66 39.66
CA CYS A 44 -6.41 34.78 39.57
C CYS A 44 -5.98 33.37 39.13
N VAL A 45 -6.27 32.34 39.93
CA VAL A 45 -5.74 30.98 39.75
C VAL A 45 -6.76 29.90 40.17
N PRO A 46 -6.75 28.70 39.55
CA PRO A 46 -7.66 27.60 39.92
C PRO A 46 -7.47 27.13 41.37
N ARG A 47 -8.56 27.09 42.15
CA ARG A 47 -8.59 26.75 43.59
C ARG A 47 -7.95 25.39 43.90
N ASN A 48 -8.18 24.41 43.03
CA ASN A 48 -7.79 23.01 43.20
C ASN A 48 -6.30 22.78 43.55
N ALA A 49 -5.34 23.53 42.98
CA ALA A 49 -3.92 23.31 43.28
C ALA A 49 -3.51 23.78 44.70
N PHE A 50 -4.32 24.64 45.33
CA PHE A 50 -4.16 25.05 46.74
C PHE A 50 -4.86 24.10 47.71
N GLU A 51 -5.65 23.14 47.23
CA GLU A 51 -6.41 22.17 48.03
C GLU A 51 -5.77 20.78 47.93
N ARG A 52 -4.87 20.47 48.87
CA ARG A 52 -4.19 19.16 48.91
C ARG A 52 -4.89 18.21 49.89
N PRO A 53 -5.05 16.91 49.56
CA PRO A 53 -5.73 15.94 50.43
C PRO A 53 -5.16 15.79 51.85
N ASN A 54 -3.87 16.12 52.05
CA ASN A 54 -3.16 15.96 53.32
C ASN A 54 -3.12 17.26 54.15
N GLY A 55 -3.88 18.28 53.77
CA GLY A 55 -3.81 19.61 54.37
C GLY A 55 -2.62 20.44 53.88
N ASN A 56 -2.77 21.76 54.00
CA ASN A 56 -1.72 22.78 53.93
C ASN A 56 -2.28 24.08 54.52
N PHE A 57 -1.43 25.10 54.70
CA PHE A 57 -1.83 26.39 55.28
C PHE A 57 -3.10 26.99 54.65
N PHE A 58 -3.30 26.87 53.33
CA PHE A 58 -4.46 27.43 52.63
C PHE A 58 -5.74 26.60 52.85
N SER A 59 -5.67 25.26 52.87
CA SER A 59 -6.85 24.43 53.20
C SER A 59 -7.32 24.62 54.63
N ASP A 60 -6.36 24.71 55.54
CA ASP A 60 -6.64 24.65 56.97
C ASP A 60 -7.06 26.05 57.50
N ALA A 61 -6.49 27.13 56.95
CA ALA A 61 -6.79 28.50 57.36
C ALA A 61 -7.87 29.21 56.52
N LEU A 62 -8.06 28.88 55.24
CA LEU A 62 -8.94 29.65 54.34
C LEU A 62 -10.19 28.90 53.86
N PHE A 63 -10.10 27.57 53.70
CA PHE A 63 -11.20 26.77 53.13
C PHE A 63 -12.03 26.02 54.17
N SER A 64 -11.62 26.08 55.44
CA SER A 64 -12.31 25.47 56.59
C SER A 64 -13.30 26.41 57.29
N ILE A 65 -13.47 27.65 56.82
CA ILE A 65 -14.43 28.63 57.38
C ILE A 65 -15.83 28.41 56.75
N PRO A 66 -16.87 28.07 57.53
CA PRO A 66 -18.16 27.66 56.98
C PRO A 66 -19.04 28.84 56.56
N GLY A 67 -19.14 29.06 55.25
CA GLY A 67 -20.21 29.85 54.62
C GLY A 67 -20.10 31.37 54.79
N PRO A 68 -21.00 32.14 54.13
CA PRO A 68 -21.12 33.57 54.39
C PRO A 68 -21.62 33.78 55.82
N GLY A 69 -21.05 34.74 56.54
CA GLY A 69 -21.62 35.20 57.80
C GLY A 69 -23.06 35.71 57.61
N GLU A 70 -23.83 35.78 58.70
CA GLU A 70 -25.28 36.11 58.71
C GLU A 70 -25.64 37.46 58.06
N ASN A 71 -24.63 38.25 57.68
CA ASN A 71 -24.70 39.58 57.07
C ASN A 71 -24.68 39.56 55.52
N GLY A 72 -24.45 38.40 54.89
CA GLY A 72 -24.35 38.28 53.42
C GLY A 72 -23.02 38.78 52.83
N GLU A 73 -21.96 38.90 53.63
CA GLU A 73 -20.63 39.32 53.17
C GLU A 73 -20.00 38.27 52.24
N GLN A 74 -19.33 38.76 51.19
CA GLN A 74 -18.74 37.89 50.15
C GLN A 74 -17.50 37.15 50.68
N ILE A 75 -17.43 35.85 50.42
CA ILE A 75 -16.32 34.98 50.83
C ILE A 75 -15.01 35.48 50.20
N GLU A 76 -14.00 35.71 51.03
CA GLU A 76 -12.67 36.17 50.60
C GLU A 76 -12.06 35.24 49.52
N GLY A 77 -11.37 35.85 48.56
CA GLY A 77 -10.75 35.16 47.43
C GLY A 77 -11.67 34.87 46.25
N ARG A 78 -13.00 35.05 46.36
CA ARG A 78 -13.92 34.74 45.24
C ARG A 78 -14.08 35.83 44.18
N GLY A 79 -13.34 36.93 44.25
CA GLY A 79 -13.30 37.94 43.19
C GLY A 79 -12.46 39.17 43.52
N ASP A 80 -12.19 39.98 42.49
CA ASP A 80 -11.25 41.13 42.52
C ASP A 80 -11.57 42.19 43.59
N LYS A 81 -12.83 42.29 44.03
CA LYS A 81 -13.28 43.21 45.09
C LYS A 81 -12.91 42.74 46.50
N HIS A 82 -12.78 41.43 46.69
CA HIS A 82 -12.48 40.78 47.97
C HIS A 82 -11.38 39.71 47.79
N PRO A 83 -10.15 40.10 47.37
CA PRO A 83 -9.06 39.15 47.14
C PRO A 83 -8.40 38.71 48.45
N LEU A 84 -7.79 37.52 48.45
CA LEU A 84 -6.96 37.04 49.56
C LEU A 84 -5.64 37.82 49.61
N ILE A 85 -5.48 38.69 50.62
CA ILE A 85 -4.32 39.59 50.71
C ILE A 85 -3.13 38.86 51.36
N LEU A 86 -2.05 38.66 50.60
CA LEU A 86 -0.80 38.07 51.08
C LEU A 86 0.20 39.17 51.41
N SER A 87 0.25 39.58 52.68
CA SER A 87 1.22 40.56 53.17
C SER A 87 2.61 39.94 53.36
N GLY A 88 3.68 40.70 53.06
CA GLY A 88 5.06 40.25 53.24
C GLY A 88 5.62 39.31 52.15
N VAL A 89 4.84 39.03 51.10
CA VAL A 89 5.27 38.20 49.96
C VAL A 89 5.56 39.11 48.75
N SER A 90 6.72 38.95 48.11
CA SER A 90 7.02 39.62 46.82
C SER A 90 6.19 39.02 45.69
N LYS A 91 5.65 39.86 44.81
CA LYS A 91 4.89 39.40 43.63
C LYS A 91 5.76 38.61 42.64
N GLU A 92 7.08 38.85 42.58
CA GLU A 92 8.03 38.05 41.79
C GLU A 92 8.18 36.64 42.37
N HIS A 93 8.33 36.52 43.69
CA HIS A 93 8.39 35.22 44.37
C HIS A 93 7.07 34.45 44.22
N PHE A 94 5.93 35.11 44.39
CA PHE A 94 4.62 34.47 44.20
C PHE A 94 4.40 34.04 42.74
N ARG A 95 4.79 34.86 41.76
CA ARG A 95 4.78 34.51 40.33
C ARG A 95 5.69 33.32 40.02
N GLY A 96 6.86 33.24 40.66
CA GLY A 96 7.76 32.08 40.56
C GLY A 96 7.14 30.80 41.13
N PHE A 97 6.51 30.89 42.31
CA PHE A 97 5.79 29.79 42.96
C PHE A 97 4.62 29.29 42.10
N LEU A 98 3.81 30.21 41.54
CA LEU A 98 2.70 29.87 40.64
C LEU A 98 3.17 29.15 39.36
N ARG A 99 4.34 29.50 38.80
CA ARG A 99 4.91 28.78 37.64
C ARG A 99 5.26 27.32 37.95
N VAL A 100 5.56 27.01 39.20
CA VAL A 100 5.83 25.64 39.68
C VAL A 100 4.54 24.91 40.08
N MET A 101 3.54 25.63 40.62
CA MET A 101 2.23 25.05 40.96
C MET A 101 1.35 24.75 39.74
N TYR A 102 1.44 25.57 38.70
CA TYR A 102 0.72 25.39 37.44
C TYR A 102 1.71 25.29 36.27
N PRO A 103 2.49 24.19 36.15
CA PRO A 103 3.29 23.93 34.97
C PRO A 103 2.32 23.73 33.78
N LEU A 104 2.21 24.74 32.92
CA LEU A 104 1.11 24.81 31.95
C LEU A 104 1.09 23.68 30.91
N THR A 105 2.20 22.96 30.73
CA THR A 105 2.31 21.73 29.94
C THR A 105 3.68 21.09 30.20
N THR A 106 3.72 19.79 30.51
CA THR A 106 4.99 19.10 30.85
C THR A 106 5.18 17.74 30.20
N LYS A 107 4.11 17.06 29.78
CA LYS A 107 4.21 15.76 29.11
C LYS A 107 4.25 15.92 27.59
N TYR A 108 4.81 14.91 26.92
CA TYR A 108 4.85 14.86 25.46
C TYR A 108 3.45 14.92 24.85
N GLU A 109 2.51 14.16 25.41
CA GLU A 109 1.12 14.04 24.95
C GLU A 109 0.39 15.39 25.04
N ASP A 110 0.57 16.10 26.16
CA ASP A 110 0.01 17.44 26.35
C ASP A 110 0.53 18.41 25.27
N TRP A 111 1.84 18.41 25.01
CA TRP A 111 2.47 19.28 24.02
C TRP A 111 2.08 18.93 22.58
N VAL A 112 1.86 17.65 22.26
CA VAL A 112 1.28 17.22 20.97
C VAL A 112 -0.18 17.68 20.84
N GLY A 113 -0.96 17.65 21.92
CA GLY A 113 -2.31 18.20 21.97
C GLY A 113 -2.33 19.72 21.74
N VAL A 114 -1.46 20.46 22.42
CA VAL A 114 -1.29 21.92 22.22
C VAL A 114 -0.85 22.21 20.78
N LEU A 115 0.10 21.46 20.22
CA LEU A 115 0.52 21.59 18.82
C LEU A 115 -0.66 21.36 17.85
N HIS A 116 -1.50 20.36 18.14
CA HIS A 116 -2.66 20.07 17.29
C HIS A 116 -3.67 21.22 17.26
N LEU A 117 -4.09 21.71 18.44
CA LEU A 117 -5.09 22.77 18.55
C LEU A 117 -4.55 24.12 18.07
N SER A 118 -3.31 24.47 18.42
CA SER A 118 -2.67 25.70 17.93
C SER A 118 -2.48 25.71 16.41
N THR A 119 -2.23 24.55 15.80
CA THR A 119 -2.21 24.40 14.33
C THR A 119 -3.60 24.54 13.72
N MET A 120 -4.61 23.88 14.30
CA MET A 120 -5.99 23.89 13.79
C MET A 120 -6.62 25.29 13.86
N TRP A 121 -6.38 26.02 14.94
CA TRP A 121 -6.98 27.33 15.21
C TRP A 121 -6.09 28.51 14.80
N GLY A 122 -4.89 28.27 14.26
CA GLY A 122 -4.00 29.33 13.75
C GLY A 122 -3.24 30.14 14.80
N PHE A 123 -3.07 29.63 16.03
CA PHE A 123 -2.28 30.29 17.08
C PHE A 123 -0.78 30.11 16.83
N VAL A 124 -0.19 30.99 16.01
CA VAL A 124 1.21 30.92 15.55
C VAL A 124 2.22 30.81 16.70
N GLU A 125 2.19 31.72 17.69
CA GLU A 125 3.15 31.71 18.80
C GLU A 125 3.06 30.44 19.68
N ILE A 126 1.84 29.94 19.87
CA ILE A 126 1.59 28.70 20.66
C ILE A 126 2.07 27.49 19.86
N ARG A 127 1.89 27.49 18.53
CA ARG A 127 2.41 26.48 17.61
C ARG A 127 3.94 26.47 17.60
N GLU A 128 4.60 27.63 17.56
CA GLU A 128 6.06 27.70 17.61
C GLU A 128 6.61 27.20 18.95
N ARG A 129 6.01 27.59 20.07
CA ARG A 129 6.40 27.10 21.41
C ARG A 129 6.18 25.60 21.56
N SER A 130 5.08 25.07 21.07
CA SER A 130 4.81 23.63 21.11
C SER A 130 5.71 22.83 20.17
N ILE A 131 6.08 23.36 19.00
CA ILE A 131 7.15 22.77 18.17
C ILE A 131 8.47 22.70 18.95
N GLN A 132 8.89 23.77 19.62
CA GLN A 132 10.12 23.76 20.43
C GLN A 132 10.06 22.72 21.55
N ALA A 133 8.95 22.67 22.30
CA ALA A 133 8.78 21.71 23.39
C ALA A 133 8.73 20.25 22.89
N VAL A 134 7.93 19.95 21.84
CA VAL A 134 7.83 18.62 21.25
C VAL A 134 9.19 18.17 20.67
N SER A 135 9.99 19.08 20.12
CA SER A 135 11.31 18.76 19.55
C SER A 135 12.22 18.06 20.56
N VAL A 136 12.20 18.48 21.83
CA VAL A 136 13.02 17.89 22.91
C VAL A 136 12.68 16.42 23.15
N PHE A 137 11.40 16.05 23.03
CA PHE A 137 10.94 14.67 23.21
C PHE A 137 11.10 13.79 21.96
N LEU A 138 11.35 14.39 20.79
CA LEU A 138 11.45 13.66 19.52
C LEU A 138 12.82 13.02 19.28
N ASP A 139 13.82 13.33 20.09
CA ASP A 139 15.16 12.74 19.96
C ASP A 139 15.25 11.36 20.65
N ASP A 140 14.40 11.08 21.64
CA ASP A 140 14.24 9.76 22.30
C ASP A 140 13.19 8.86 21.62
N LYS A 141 12.64 9.26 20.46
CA LYS A 141 11.55 8.56 19.76
C LYS A 141 12.01 7.97 18.42
N PRO A 142 11.31 6.93 17.90
CA PRO A 142 11.58 6.41 16.57
C PRO A 142 11.61 7.51 15.50
N VAL A 143 12.56 7.43 14.59
CA VAL A 143 12.72 8.43 13.51
C VAL A 143 11.46 8.51 12.63
N ILE A 144 10.72 7.41 12.50
CA ILE A 144 9.44 7.35 11.80
C ILE A 144 8.38 8.22 12.49
N ASP A 145 8.25 8.18 13.82
CA ASP A 145 7.31 9.05 14.56
C ASP A 145 7.59 10.52 14.27
N LYS A 146 8.87 10.91 14.27
CA LYS A 146 9.33 12.27 13.95
C LYS A 146 8.90 12.69 12.53
N ILE A 147 9.02 11.80 11.55
CA ILE A 147 8.56 12.02 10.17
C ILE A 147 7.03 12.12 10.09
N LEU A 148 6.29 11.21 10.73
CA LEU A 148 4.82 11.21 10.71
C LEU A 148 4.25 12.48 11.35
N LEU A 149 4.79 12.88 12.51
CA LEU A 149 4.41 14.10 13.21
C LEU A 149 4.75 15.35 12.37
N ALA A 150 5.91 15.35 11.72
CA ALA A 150 6.32 16.42 10.80
C ALA A 150 5.41 16.56 9.58
N ARG A 151 4.96 15.44 8.99
CA ARG A 151 3.99 15.45 7.88
C ARG A 151 2.62 15.94 8.36
N LYS A 152 2.13 15.43 9.49
CA LYS A 152 0.82 15.77 10.08
C LYS A 152 0.69 17.25 10.45
N TYR A 153 1.75 17.86 11.00
CA TYR A 153 1.74 19.25 11.44
C TYR A 153 2.56 20.19 10.53
N HIS A 154 3.00 19.73 9.36
CA HIS A 154 3.76 20.51 8.38
C HIS A 154 5.03 21.18 8.95
N VAL A 155 5.78 20.48 9.80
CA VAL A 155 7.03 20.99 10.42
C VAL A 155 8.22 20.55 9.58
N LYS A 156 8.71 21.45 8.71
CA LYS A 156 9.74 21.12 7.69
C LYS A 156 11.06 20.64 8.30
N ASP A 157 11.49 21.22 9.41
CA ASP A 157 12.80 20.92 10.02
C ASP A 157 12.83 19.51 10.59
N TRP A 158 11.74 19.07 11.23
CA TRP A 158 11.57 17.68 11.69
C TRP A 158 11.56 16.69 10.53
N LEU A 159 10.91 17.06 9.41
CA LEU A 159 10.85 16.20 8.22
C LEU A 159 12.25 16.03 7.59
N PHE A 160 13.00 17.13 7.46
CA PHE A 160 14.37 17.13 6.96
C PHE A 160 15.31 16.34 7.89
N ALA A 161 15.24 16.58 9.20
CA ALA A 161 16.02 15.85 10.19
C ALA A 161 15.70 14.34 10.19
N GLY A 162 14.42 13.98 10.11
CA GLY A 162 13.97 12.58 10.07
C GLY A 162 14.47 11.84 8.82
N TYR A 163 14.26 12.40 7.62
CA TYR A 163 14.79 11.79 6.40
C TYR A 163 16.33 11.74 6.38
N THR A 164 17.01 12.75 6.93
CA THR A 164 18.48 12.73 7.06
C THR A 164 18.94 11.62 8.00
N ALA A 165 18.26 11.41 9.14
CA ALA A 165 18.58 10.33 10.07
C ALA A 165 18.41 8.95 9.42
N LEU A 166 17.30 8.71 8.69
CA LEU A 166 17.11 7.45 7.95
C LEU A 166 18.19 7.24 6.88
N VAL A 167 18.54 8.27 6.10
CA VAL A 167 19.58 8.18 5.07
C VAL A 167 20.96 7.85 5.67
N LEU A 168 21.23 8.27 6.90
CA LEU A 168 22.50 8.06 7.61
C LEU A 168 22.54 6.77 8.47
N GLN A 169 21.40 6.13 8.75
CA GLN A 169 21.31 4.93 9.58
C GLN A 169 22.06 3.73 8.95
N ASP A 170 22.58 2.79 9.74
CA ASP A 170 23.40 1.71 9.18
C ASP A 170 22.61 0.66 8.39
N GLN A 171 21.43 0.31 8.90
CA GLN A 171 20.46 -0.59 8.27
C GLN A 171 19.07 0.02 8.38
N LEU A 172 18.24 -0.15 7.35
CA LEU A 172 16.86 0.30 7.30
C LEU A 172 15.95 -0.91 7.12
N ASP A 173 14.93 -1.04 7.98
CA ASP A 173 13.90 -2.06 7.78
C ASP A 173 12.92 -1.58 6.70
N PHE A 174 12.87 -2.31 5.59
CA PHE A 174 12.00 -2.00 4.46
C PHE A 174 10.51 -2.10 4.81
N ASN A 175 10.14 -3.10 5.61
CA ASN A 175 8.75 -3.38 5.97
C ASN A 175 8.23 -2.38 7.01
N GLU A 176 9.06 -2.02 7.99
CA GLU A 176 8.76 -0.94 8.94
C GLU A 176 8.48 0.37 8.19
N LEU A 177 9.36 0.76 7.26
CA LEU A 177 9.19 1.96 6.44
C LEU A 177 7.95 1.91 5.55
N LEU A 178 7.67 0.77 4.89
CA LEU A 178 6.52 0.61 4.01
C LEU A 178 5.19 0.57 4.77
N SER A 179 5.19 0.14 6.03
CA SER A 179 4.01 0.18 6.90
C SER A 179 3.60 1.60 7.32
N ALA A 180 4.56 2.53 7.37
CA ALA A 180 4.36 3.90 7.86
C ALA A 180 4.40 4.98 6.76
N LEU A 181 5.07 4.74 5.64
CA LEU A 181 5.33 5.72 4.58
C LEU A 181 4.87 5.21 3.22
N ASP A 182 4.40 6.13 2.37
CA ASP A 182 4.03 5.80 1.00
C ASP A 182 5.22 5.22 0.19
N PRO A 183 4.99 4.27 -0.74
CA PRO A 183 6.06 3.60 -1.47
C PRO A 183 6.98 4.54 -2.26
N LEU A 184 6.47 5.71 -2.71
CA LEU A 184 7.28 6.73 -3.37
C LEU A 184 8.30 7.36 -2.40
N THR A 185 7.90 7.65 -1.17
CA THR A 185 8.80 8.16 -0.13
C THR A 185 9.85 7.11 0.25
N VAL A 186 9.47 5.83 0.38
CA VAL A 186 10.42 4.73 0.64
C VAL A 186 11.42 4.59 -0.52
N ALA A 187 10.95 4.56 -1.77
CA ALA A 187 11.81 4.51 -2.95
C ALA A 187 12.79 5.69 -3.03
N ARG A 188 12.33 6.91 -2.70
CA ARG A 188 13.19 8.11 -2.64
C ARG A 188 14.23 8.03 -1.54
N LEU A 189 13.90 7.48 -0.36
CA LEU A 189 14.84 7.31 0.74
C LEU A 189 15.98 6.36 0.34
N PHE A 190 15.67 5.18 -0.19
CA PHE A 190 16.70 4.24 -0.66
C PHE A 190 17.50 4.79 -1.86
N TYR A 191 16.87 5.52 -2.79
CA TYR A 191 17.60 6.18 -3.88
C TYR A 191 18.58 7.25 -3.39
N VAL A 192 18.14 8.16 -2.51
CA VAL A 192 19.02 9.19 -1.93
C VAL A 192 20.16 8.53 -1.14
N ARG A 193 19.86 7.50 -0.36
CA ARG A 193 20.85 6.69 0.35
C ARG A 193 21.87 6.05 -0.57
N GLU A 194 21.45 5.41 -1.67
CA GLU A 194 22.37 4.84 -2.66
C GLU A 194 23.31 5.93 -3.22
N THR A 195 22.78 7.09 -3.61
CA THR A 195 23.61 8.20 -4.14
C THR A 195 24.59 8.75 -3.09
N PHE A 196 24.17 8.85 -1.82
CA PHE A 196 25.01 9.28 -0.72
C PHE A 196 26.15 8.28 -0.46
N LEU A 197 25.85 7.00 -0.31
CA LEU A 197 26.84 5.95 -0.05
C LEU A 197 27.86 5.84 -1.20
N ARG A 198 27.40 5.93 -2.45
CA ARG A 198 28.29 6.00 -3.63
C ARG A 198 29.21 7.24 -3.61
N SER A 199 28.69 8.40 -3.18
CA SER A 199 29.49 9.63 -3.03
C SER A 199 30.51 9.54 -1.90
N GLN A 200 30.19 8.88 -0.78
CA GLN A 200 31.16 8.67 0.29
C GLN A 200 32.27 7.73 -0.15
N LEU A 201 31.93 6.62 -0.81
CA LEU A 201 32.91 5.67 -1.35
C LEU A 201 33.87 6.32 -2.36
N SER A 202 33.40 7.25 -3.19
CA SER A 202 34.27 7.96 -4.16
C SER A 202 35.20 9.01 -3.53
N LYS A 203 34.94 9.41 -2.28
CA LYS A 203 35.76 10.39 -1.53
C LYS A 203 36.80 9.76 -0.61
N LEU A 204 36.71 8.45 -0.35
CA LEU A 204 37.70 7.77 0.48
C LEU A 204 39.04 7.70 -0.25
N PRO A 205 40.16 8.16 0.34
CA PRO A 205 41.47 7.93 -0.23
C PRO A 205 41.70 6.42 -0.30
N PHE A 206 42.12 5.92 -1.46
CA PHE A 206 42.23 4.49 -1.76
C PHE A 206 43.40 3.85 -0.98
N SER A 207 43.16 3.58 0.29
CA SER A 207 44.07 3.00 1.28
C SER A 207 43.33 1.86 1.98
N GLU A 208 43.60 0.66 1.46
CA GLU A 208 42.95 -0.64 1.67
C GLU A 208 42.68 -1.03 3.14
N ASN A 209 43.39 -0.43 4.09
CA ASN A 209 43.39 -0.80 5.51
C ASN A 209 42.56 0.11 6.44
N THR A 210 42.10 1.29 5.99
CA THR A 210 41.49 2.29 6.88
C THR A 210 40.03 1.98 7.24
N ILE A 211 39.26 1.46 6.28
CA ILE A 211 37.84 1.12 6.45
C ILE A 211 37.66 0.07 7.55
N ARG A 212 38.56 -0.92 7.59
CA ARG A 212 38.54 -2.09 8.48
C ARG A 212 38.52 -1.76 9.98
N ARG A 213 39.02 -0.59 10.41
CA ARG A 213 39.16 -0.24 11.84
C ARG A 213 37.96 0.45 12.46
N LYS A 214 37.06 1.08 11.68
CA LYS A 214 35.96 1.87 12.24
C LYS A 214 34.66 1.10 12.49
N TRP A 215 34.46 -0.06 11.87
CA TRP A 215 33.12 -0.68 11.74
C TRP A 215 33.07 -2.19 12.01
N GLY A 216 34.20 -2.85 12.28
CA GLY A 216 34.32 -4.32 12.25
C GLY A 216 34.41 -5.02 13.61
N ALA A 217 33.64 -4.60 14.63
CA ALA A 217 33.84 -5.04 16.03
C ALA A 217 32.57 -5.52 16.77
N ALA A 218 31.66 -6.26 16.11
CA ALA A 218 30.58 -6.99 16.77
C ALA A 218 29.99 -8.14 15.93
N ALA A 219 30.55 -9.36 16.04
CA ALA A 219 29.87 -10.68 15.88
C ALA A 219 30.88 -11.85 15.73
N THR A 220 30.78 -12.89 16.57
CA THR A 220 31.44 -14.20 16.37
C THR A 220 30.66 -15.34 17.02
N GLY A 221 30.64 -16.53 16.39
CA GLY A 221 29.95 -17.77 16.82
C GLY A 221 28.95 -18.28 15.76
N ALA A 222 29.33 -19.11 14.78
CA ALA A 222 29.51 -20.58 14.82
C ALA A 222 28.19 -21.38 15.00
N GLY A 223 27.81 -22.40 14.21
CA GLY A 223 28.36 -23.01 12.99
C GLY A 223 28.20 -24.56 12.97
N PHE A 224 27.78 -25.20 11.85
CA PHE A 224 27.99 -26.66 11.60
C PHE A 224 27.84 -27.07 10.11
N GLN A 225 28.20 -28.32 9.78
CA GLN A 225 28.55 -28.84 8.44
C GLN A 225 27.50 -29.76 7.77
N ILE A 226 27.77 -30.09 6.50
CA ILE A 226 27.02 -30.95 5.56
C ILE A 226 27.78 -32.28 5.35
N ASP A 227 27.08 -33.38 5.01
CA ASP A 227 27.70 -34.58 4.43
C ASP A 227 26.95 -35.10 3.17
N LYS A 228 27.56 -36.03 2.42
CA LYS A 228 27.24 -36.48 1.03
C LYS A 228 27.04 -38.00 0.91
N SER A 229 26.75 -38.46 -0.33
CA SER A 229 26.89 -39.83 -0.89
C SER A 229 25.62 -40.72 -0.84
N MET A 230 25.36 -41.70 -1.74
CA MET A 230 25.94 -42.04 -3.08
C MET A 230 24.98 -42.93 -3.90
N ASP A 231 25.12 -42.87 -5.24
CA ASP A 231 24.97 -43.93 -6.28
C ASP A 231 23.64 -44.57 -6.76
N LEU A 232 23.77 -45.07 -8.00
CA LEU A 232 22.86 -45.67 -9.02
C LEU A 232 22.72 -47.23 -8.80
N PRO A 233 22.10 -48.10 -9.67
CA PRO A 233 21.75 -47.92 -11.10
C PRO A 233 20.55 -48.69 -11.73
N TYR A 234 20.30 -48.41 -13.02
CA TYR A 234 19.85 -49.24 -14.18
C TYR A 234 18.76 -50.35 -14.06
N GLY A 235 17.84 -50.38 -15.04
CA GLY A 235 16.95 -51.52 -15.35
C GLY A 235 16.04 -51.24 -16.57
N SER A 236 15.86 -52.22 -17.46
CA SER A 236 15.25 -52.07 -18.80
C SER A 236 13.93 -52.86 -19.00
N ASP A 237 13.38 -52.76 -20.22
CA ASP A 237 12.45 -53.71 -20.89
C ASP A 237 10.96 -53.67 -20.51
N LEU A 238 10.00 -54.13 -21.34
CA LEU A 238 9.79 -54.03 -22.81
C LEU A 238 8.37 -54.61 -23.10
N LEU A 239 7.66 -54.13 -24.14
CA LEU A 239 6.47 -54.76 -24.77
C LEU A 239 5.20 -54.95 -23.87
N ASP A 240 4.02 -55.29 -24.38
CA ASP A 240 3.25 -55.00 -25.61
C ASP A 240 1.85 -55.62 -25.40
N SER A 241 0.85 -55.22 -26.19
CA SER A 241 -0.25 -56.05 -26.74
C SER A 241 -1.53 -55.23 -26.93
N THR A 242 -1.88 -55.01 -28.19
CA THR A 242 -3.24 -54.66 -28.62
C THR A 242 -4.07 -55.94 -28.81
N HIS A 243 -5.41 -55.84 -28.76
CA HIS A 243 -6.30 -56.81 -29.42
C HIS A 243 -7.61 -56.13 -29.86
N ALA A 244 -8.15 -56.55 -31.00
CA ALA A 244 -9.26 -55.92 -31.72
C ALA A 244 -10.47 -56.89 -31.90
N PHE A 245 -11.37 -56.55 -32.85
CA PHE A 245 -12.52 -57.33 -33.39
C PHE A 245 -13.87 -57.23 -32.61
N ALA A 246 -15.06 -57.22 -33.23
CA ALA A 246 -15.46 -57.13 -34.66
C ALA A 246 -16.95 -56.75 -34.90
N ASP A 247 -17.21 -56.12 -36.06
CA ASP A 247 -18.31 -56.21 -37.04
C ASP A 247 -19.82 -56.49 -36.73
N SER A 248 -20.65 -55.54 -37.23
CA SER A 248 -21.83 -55.70 -38.16
C SER A 248 -23.13 -56.43 -37.70
N PRO A 249 -24.27 -56.40 -38.46
CA PRO A 249 -24.62 -55.71 -39.73
C PRO A 249 -25.99 -54.93 -39.76
N VAL A 250 -26.35 -54.38 -40.95
CA VAL A 250 -27.57 -53.58 -41.26
C VAL A 250 -28.59 -54.35 -42.14
N PRO A 251 -29.91 -54.03 -42.01
CA PRO A 251 -30.81 -53.84 -43.17
C PRO A 251 -31.80 -52.64 -43.01
N GLY A 252 -32.52 -52.10 -44.02
CA GLY A 252 -32.56 -52.49 -45.44
C GLY A 252 -33.29 -51.54 -46.44
N GLY A 253 -34.29 -50.72 -46.08
CA GLY A 253 -34.87 -49.66 -46.94
C GLY A 253 -36.41 -49.54 -47.07
N SER A 254 -36.90 -48.34 -47.43
CA SER A 254 -38.05 -48.04 -48.32
C SER A 254 -38.29 -46.52 -48.42
N GLN A 255 -38.55 -45.98 -49.63
CA GLN A 255 -38.87 -44.56 -49.86
C GLN A 255 -40.38 -44.28 -49.83
N THR A 256 -40.77 -43.09 -49.37
CA THR A 256 -42.02 -42.40 -49.73
C THR A 256 -41.76 -40.90 -49.76
N ASP A 257 -42.20 -40.21 -50.81
CA ASP A 257 -42.05 -38.76 -50.95
C ASP A 257 -43.10 -38.00 -50.10
N GLU A 258 -42.64 -37.16 -49.19
CA GLU A 258 -43.41 -36.05 -48.59
C GLU A 258 -42.66 -34.74 -48.83
N GLU A 259 -43.38 -33.62 -49.00
CA GLU A 259 -42.76 -32.29 -49.18
C GLU A 259 -42.10 -31.83 -47.88
N ASP A 260 -40.76 -31.86 -47.86
CA ASP A 260 -39.93 -31.66 -46.68
C ASP A 260 -39.99 -30.19 -46.17
N PRO A 261 -40.35 -29.92 -44.91
CA PRO A 261 -40.34 -28.57 -44.36
C PRO A 261 -38.90 -28.03 -44.32
N GLN A 262 -38.68 -26.82 -44.86
CA GLN A 262 -37.32 -26.26 -44.89
C GLN A 262 -36.67 -26.27 -43.48
N PRO A 263 -35.49 -26.90 -43.32
CA PRO A 263 -34.88 -27.05 -42.00
C PRO A 263 -34.43 -25.69 -41.45
N SER A 264 -35.18 -25.16 -40.49
CA SER A 264 -34.82 -23.94 -39.77
C SER A 264 -33.79 -24.26 -38.69
N VAL A 265 -32.63 -23.58 -38.71
CA VAL A 265 -31.57 -23.83 -37.74
C VAL A 265 -32.00 -23.38 -36.34
N HIS A 266 -31.90 -24.26 -35.35
CA HIS A 266 -32.36 -23.99 -33.99
C HIS A 266 -31.52 -22.87 -33.35
N PRO A 267 -32.11 -21.78 -32.82
CA PRO A 267 -31.39 -20.58 -32.41
C PRO A 267 -30.32 -20.84 -31.33
N ASN A 268 -30.55 -21.80 -30.44
CA ASN A 268 -29.62 -22.13 -29.35
C ASN A 268 -28.62 -23.25 -29.71
N PHE A 269 -28.73 -23.85 -30.91
CA PHE A 269 -27.83 -24.92 -31.39
C PHE A 269 -27.24 -24.62 -32.78
N ASN A 270 -27.27 -23.34 -33.19
CA ASN A 270 -26.55 -22.84 -34.35
C ASN A 270 -25.18 -22.31 -33.92
N PHE A 271 -24.17 -23.17 -33.95
CA PHE A 271 -22.80 -22.80 -33.57
C PHE A 271 -22.01 -22.36 -34.80
N GLU A 272 -21.70 -21.07 -34.87
CA GLU A 272 -20.69 -20.59 -35.82
C GLU A 272 -19.30 -21.02 -35.32
N LEU A 273 -18.45 -21.56 -36.19
CA LEU A 273 -17.10 -21.97 -35.84
C LEU A 273 -16.09 -20.93 -36.32
N VAL A 274 -15.13 -20.59 -35.46
CA VAL A 274 -13.95 -19.80 -35.81
C VAL A 274 -12.73 -20.71 -35.83
N VAL A 275 -11.85 -20.49 -36.80
CA VAL A 275 -10.54 -21.14 -36.90
C VAL A 275 -9.46 -20.19 -36.39
N PHE A 276 -8.75 -20.61 -35.36
CA PHE A 276 -7.52 -19.95 -34.92
C PHE A 276 -6.29 -20.76 -35.35
N GLN A 277 -5.22 -20.08 -35.74
CA GLN A 277 -3.91 -20.69 -35.95
C GLN A 277 -2.97 -20.29 -34.81
N VAL A 278 -2.36 -21.28 -34.16
CA VAL A 278 -1.31 -21.09 -33.15
C VAL A 278 -0.12 -21.95 -33.55
N GLY A 279 0.93 -21.31 -34.09
CA GLY A 279 2.04 -22.00 -34.74
C GLY A 279 1.56 -22.84 -35.93
N GLU A 280 1.89 -24.13 -35.95
CA GLU A 280 1.47 -25.08 -36.99
C GLU A 280 0.09 -25.72 -36.72
N THR A 281 -0.56 -25.40 -35.59
CA THR A 281 -1.82 -26.05 -35.18
C THR A 281 -3.04 -25.17 -35.45
N LEU A 282 -4.04 -25.72 -36.12
CA LEU A 282 -5.35 -25.10 -36.36
C LEU A 282 -6.38 -25.58 -35.33
N PHE A 283 -7.05 -24.63 -34.68
CA PHE A 283 -8.08 -24.87 -33.67
C PHE A 283 -9.44 -24.41 -34.21
N LYS A 284 -10.39 -25.35 -34.37
CA LYS A 284 -11.80 -25.03 -34.62
C LYS A 284 -12.55 -24.94 -33.30
N VAL A 285 -13.16 -23.78 -33.04
CA VAL A 285 -13.82 -23.47 -31.76
C VAL A 285 -15.14 -22.73 -31.99
N ILE A 286 -16.08 -22.84 -31.03
CA ILE A 286 -17.41 -22.23 -31.12
C ILE A 286 -17.30 -20.72 -30.90
N LYS A 287 -17.55 -19.92 -31.94
CA LYS A 287 -17.47 -18.43 -31.94
C LYS A 287 -18.23 -17.79 -30.78
N ASN A 288 -19.41 -18.32 -30.47
CA ASN A 288 -20.29 -17.81 -29.41
C ASN A 288 -19.62 -17.83 -28.02
N GLY A 289 -18.63 -18.71 -27.79
CA GLY A 289 -17.84 -18.73 -26.54
C GLY A 289 -16.77 -17.63 -26.44
N PHE A 290 -16.51 -16.92 -27.54
CA PHE A 290 -15.48 -15.87 -27.67
C PHE A 290 -16.11 -14.48 -27.80
N GLN A 291 -17.42 -14.41 -28.06
CA GLN A 291 -18.20 -13.17 -28.18
C GLN A 291 -18.56 -12.61 -26.80
N VAL A 292 -17.54 -12.40 -25.95
CA VAL A 292 -17.67 -11.87 -24.59
C VAL A 292 -17.65 -10.34 -24.65
N PRO A 293 -18.67 -9.64 -24.09
CA PRO A 293 -18.72 -8.18 -24.11
C PRO A 293 -17.49 -7.51 -23.50
N GLY A 294 -16.97 -6.48 -24.16
CA GLY A 294 -15.78 -5.73 -23.76
C GLY A 294 -14.44 -6.35 -24.19
N THR A 295 -14.44 -7.45 -24.94
CA THR A 295 -13.21 -8.09 -25.44
C THR A 295 -12.83 -7.63 -26.85
N ILE A 296 -11.56 -7.81 -27.23
CA ILE A 296 -11.10 -7.57 -28.60
C ILE A 296 -11.84 -8.45 -29.62
N PHE A 297 -12.31 -9.64 -29.21
CA PHE A 297 -13.09 -10.56 -30.04
C PHE A 297 -14.50 -10.05 -30.33
N GLU A 298 -15.18 -9.41 -29.37
CA GLU A 298 -16.46 -8.76 -29.64
C GLU A 298 -16.32 -7.69 -30.74
N ALA A 299 -15.29 -6.84 -30.63
CA ALA A 299 -15.01 -5.82 -31.64
C ALA A 299 -14.64 -6.46 -32.99
N MET A 300 -13.78 -7.48 -33.00
CA MET A 300 -13.35 -8.19 -34.21
C MET A 300 -14.52 -8.88 -34.94
N PHE A 301 -15.42 -9.53 -34.21
CA PHE A 301 -16.58 -10.23 -34.78
C PHE A 301 -17.77 -9.33 -35.11
N SER A 302 -17.77 -8.08 -34.64
CA SER A 302 -18.82 -7.08 -34.89
C SER A 302 -18.51 -6.16 -36.07
N LEU A 303 -17.33 -6.27 -36.69
CA LEU A 303 -17.00 -5.58 -37.93
C LEU A 303 -17.72 -6.27 -39.12
N PRO A 304 -18.49 -5.52 -39.94
CA PRO A 304 -19.08 -6.09 -41.15
C PRO A 304 -17.99 -6.47 -42.16
N PRO A 305 -18.18 -7.54 -42.97
CA PRO A 305 -17.21 -7.96 -43.99
C PRO A 305 -16.85 -6.82 -44.95
N GLY A 306 -15.61 -6.35 -44.90
CA GLY A 306 -15.10 -5.23 -45.69
C GLY A 306 -14.72 -5.63 -47.12
N GLY A 307 -15.70 -5.94 -47.96
CA GLY A 307 -15.49 -6.24 -49.39
C GLY A 307 -15.22 -7.71 -49.72
N GLU A 308 -14.75 -7.98 -50.93
CA GLU A 308 -14.63 -9.33 -51.53
C GLU A 308 -13.53 -10.23 -50.93
N ALA A 309 -12.83 -9.77 -49.88
CA ALA A 309 -11.81 -10.57 -49.20
C ALA A 309 -12.45 -11.58 -48.22
N PRO A 310 -11.98 -12.84 -48.16
CA PRO A 310 -12.45 -13.80 -47.16
C PRO A 310 -12.14 -13.29 -45.75
N VAL A 311 -13.13 -13.35 -44.86
CA VAL A 311 -13.02 -12.86 -43.48
C VAL A 311 -12.17 -13.81 -42.65
N GLU A 312 -11.15 -13.28 -41.98
CA GLU A 312 -10.26 -14.06 -41.11
C GLU A 312 -11.05 -14.83 -40.04
N GLY A 313 -10.66 -16.09 -39.82
CA GLY A 313 -11.28 -17.01 -38.88
C GLY A 313 -12.45 -17.81 -39.45
N THR A 314 -13.01 -17.47 -40.62
CA THR A 314 -14.17 -18.18 -41.18
C THR A 314 -13.86 -19.52 -41.85
N SER A 315 -12.59 -19.81 -42.16
CA SER A 315 -12.18 -21.02 -42.87
C SER A 315 -10.85 -21.59 -42.36
N LEU A 316 -10.53 -22.84 -42.75
CA LEU A 316 -9.22 -23.45 -42.48
C LEU A 316 -8.09 -22.83 -43.32
N GLU A 317 -8.45 -22.17 -44.43
CA GLU A 317 -7.52 -21.53 -45.39
C GLU A 317 -7.20 -20.08 -44.99
N THR A 318 -8.05 -19.48 -44.16
CA THR A 318 -7.95 -18.09 -43.67
C THR A 318 -8.19 -18.02 -42.15
N PRO A 319 -7.36 -18.67 -41.31
CA PRO A 319 -7.52 -18.65 -39.86
C PRO A 319 -7.15 -17.29 -39.26
N ILE A 320 -7.64 -16.99 -38.05
CA ILE A 320 -7.09 -15.89 -37.23
C ILE A 320 -5.74 -16.37 -36.69
N VAL A 321 -4.64 -15.81 -37.20
CA VAL A 321 -3.29 -16.14 -36.75
C VAL A 321 -3.00 -15.42 -35.43
N LEU A 322 -2.74 -16.19 -34.38
CA LEU A 322 -2.38 -15.68 -33.06
C LEU A 322 -0.88 -15.86 -32.85
N GLU A 323 -0.16 -14.75 -32.68
CA GLU A 323 1.28 -14.75 -32.46
C GLU A 323 1.70 -14.12 -31.12
N GLY A 324 2.85 -14.56 -30.61
CA GLY A 324 3.53 -13.97 -29.47
C GLY A 324 2.65 -13.77 -28.22
N VAL A 325 2.52 -12.52 -27.80
CA VAL A 325 1.82 -12.14 -26.55
C VAL A 325 0.32 -12.49 -26.60
N GLY A 326 -0.30 -12.54 -27.78
CA GLY A 326 -1.70 -12.95 -27.94
C GLY A 326 -1.93 -14.40 -27.53
N VAL A 327 -1.05 -15.32 -27.95
CA VAL A 327 -1.10 -16.74 -27.56
C VAL A 327 -0.93 -16.89 -26.05
N LEU A 328 0.05 -16.19 -25.47
CA LEU A 328 0.30 -16.21 -24.03
C LEU A 328 -0.91 -15.70 -23.23
N HIS A 329 -1.56 -14.63 -23.69
CA HIS A 329 -2.76 -14.09 -23.04
C HIS A 329 -3.90 -15.11 -22.97
N LEU A 330 -4.22 -15.73 -24.10
CA LEU A 330 -5.34 -16.66 -24.23
C LEU A 330 -5.07 -17.98 -23.52
N ALA A 331 -3.86 -18.54 -23.68
CA ALA A 331 -3.46 -19.74 -22.97
C ALA A 331 -3.39 -19.56 -21.44
N THR A 332 -3.21 -18.31 -20.97
CA THR A 332 -3.34 -17.96 -19.55
C THR A 332 -4.80 -17.86 -19.13
N MET A 333 -5.64 -17.15 -19.91
CA MET A 333 -7.08 -16.97 -19.63
C MET A 333 -7.87 -18.28 -19.58
N TRP A 334 -7.48 -19.27 -20.39
CA TRP A 334 -8.13 -20.59 -20.46
C TRP A 334 -7.35 -21.72 -19.78
N GLU A 335 -6.36 -21.37 -18.96
CA GLU A 335 -5.58 -22.33 -18.14
C GLU A 335 -4.90 -23.45 -18.96
N PHE A 336 -4.60 -23.21 -20.25
CA PHE A 336 -3.95 -24.16 -21.15
C PHE A 336 -2.45 -24.26 -20.88
N ALA A 337 -2.09 -24.97 -19.81
CA ALA A 337 -0.72 -25.09 -19.28
C ALA A 337 0.35 -25.40 -20.34
N GLU A 338 0.13 -26.37 -21.23
CA GLU A 338 1.10 -26.72 -22.28
C GLU A 338 1.29 -25.61 -23.34
N ILE A 339 0.20 -24.98 -23.78
CA ILE A 339 0.23 -23.91 -24.78
C ILE A 339 0.88 -22.66 -24.16
N ARG A 340 0.56 -22.37 -22.88
CA ARG A 340 1.19 -21.32 -22.08
C ARG A 340 2.70 -21.57 -21.95
N ALA A 341 3.12 -22.79 -21.61
CA ALA A 341 4.55 -23.14 -21.53
C ALA A 341 5.28 -22.95 -22.88
N LYS A 342 4.70 -23.40 -23.98
CA LYS A 342 5.23 -23.20 -25.35
C LYS A 342 5.32 -21.70 -25.71
N ALA A 343 4.29 -20.91 -25.39
CA ALA A 343 4.27 -19.47 -25.63
C ALA A 343 5.32 -18.71 -24.79
N ILE A 344 5.49 -19.08 -23.51
CA ILE A 344 6.55 -18.54 -22.64
C ILE A 344 7.94 -18.87 -23.21
N ALA A 345 8.16 -20.11 -23.66
CA ALA A 345 9.44 -20.52 -24.25
C ALA A 345 9.75 -19.72 -25.52
N ALA A 346 8.80 -19.62 -26.45
CA ALA A 346 8.96 -18.87 -27.70
C ALA A 346 9.22 -17.37 -27.45
N LEU A 347 8.44 -16.73 -26.56
CA LEU A 347 8.65 -15.32 -26.20
C LEU A 347 9.99 -15.11 -25.46
N SER A 348 10.47 -16.09 -24.70
CA SER A 348 11.75 -16.01 -23.98
C SER A 348 12.96 -15.94 -24.92
N VAL A 349 12.85 -16.47 -26.15
CA VAL A 349 13.89 -16.30 -27.19
C VAL A 349 13.94 -14.86 -27.70
N LEU A 350 12.78 -14.19 -27.79
CA LEU A 350 12.66 -12.80 -28.26
C LEU A 350 12.84 -11.75 -27.15
N ASN A 351 12.84 -12.17 -25.87
CA ASN A 351 12.97 -11.27 -24.73
C ASN A 351 14.24 -10.38 -24.69
N PRO A 352 15.42 -10.78 -25.21
CA PRO A 352 16.59 -9.91 -25.22
C PRO A 352 16.45 -8.63 -26.05
N GLU A 353 15.51 -8.59 -27.00
CA GLU A 353 15.27 -7.44 -27.88
C GLU A 353 14.18 -6.48 -27.35
N ARG A 354 13.46 -6.85 -26.29
CA ARG A 354 12.35 -6.06 -25.70
C ARG A 354 12.85 -4.99 -24.75
N GLU A 355 12.02 -3.97 -24.52
CA GLU A 355 12.24 -3.04 -23.42
C GLU A 355 12.18 -3.81 -22.08
N LEU A 356 13.15 -3.59 -21.18
CA LEU A 356 13.20 -4.32 -19.90
C LEU A 356 11.93 -4.12 -19.06
N THR A 357 11.36 -2.92 -19.13
CA THR A 357 10.13 -2.54 -18.42
C THR A 357 8.91 -3.24 -19.01
N GLU A 358 8.86 -3.42 -20.34
CA GLU A 358 7.86 -4.24 -21.03
C GLU A 358 7.93 -5.69 -20.53
N LYS A 359 9.12 -6.29 -20.53
CA LYS A 359 9.35 -7.66 -20.02
C LYS A 359 8.89 -7.82 -18.57
N ILE A 360 9.18 -6.86 -17.70
CA ILE A 360 8.69 -6.84 -16.31
C ILE A 360 7.15 -6.74 -16.30
N SER A 361 6.55 -5.88 -17.12
CA SER A 361 5.09 -5.72 -17.18
C SER A 361 4.36 -6.97 -17.68
N LEU A 362 4.94 -7.68 -18.66
CA LEU A 362 4.42 -8.96 -19.16
C LEU A 362 4.60 -10.06 -18.12
N GLY A 363 5.75 -10.12 -17.45
CA GLY A 363 6.02 -11.03 -16.34
C GLY A 363 5.02 -10.87 -15.19
N ALA A 364 4.70 -9.63 -14.82
CA ALA A 364 3.69 -9.33 -13.80
C ALA A 364 2.27 -9.69 -14.28
N ARG A 365 1.90 -9.28 -15.50
CA ARG A 365 0.56 -9.53 -16.08
C ARG A 365 0.24 -11.01 -16.21
N TYR A 366 1.22 -11.84 -16.53
CA TYR A 366 1.04 -13.27 -16.79
C TYR A 366 1.59 -14.18 -15.68
N GLY A 367 2.08 -13.63 -14.56
CA GLY A 367 2.65 -14.43 -13.47
C GLY A 367 3.83 -15.30 -13.92
N ILE A 368 4.80 -14.71 -14.63
CA ILE A 368 6.01 -15.40 -15.10
C ILE A 368 7.18 -14.95 -14.21
N VAL A 369 7.38 -15.66 -13.11
CA VAL A 369 8.37 -15.34 -12.07
C VAL A 369 9.78 -15.22 -12.65
N ASP A 370 10.18 -16.07 -13.60
CA ASP A 370 11.52 -16.00 -14.21
C ASP A 370 11.77 -14.69 -14.97
N TRP A 371 10.75 -14.14 -15.64
CA TRP A 371 10.87 -12.87 -16.36
C TRP A 371 10.97 -11.69 -15.38
N LEU A 372 10.25 -11.76 -14.26
CA LEU A 372 10.33 -10.79 -13.17
C LEU A 372 11.68 -10.84 -12.47
N ARG A 373 12.11 -12.01 -11.99
CA ARG A 373 13.41 -12.25 -11.35
C ARG A 373 14.56 -11.76 -12.22
N ASP A 374 14.57 -12.11 -13.51
CA ASP A 374 15.61 -11.67 -14.43
C ASP A 374 15.56 -10.15 -14.69
N GLY A 375 14.36 -9.59 -14.88
CA GLY A 375 14.16 -8.15 -15.09
C GLY A 375 14.61 -7.31 -13.89
N TYR A 376 14.22 -7.71 -12.68
CA TYR A 376 14.66 -7.09 -11.43
C TYR A 376 16.16 -7.31 -11.19
N THR A 377 16.71 -8.48 -11.52
CA THR A 377 18.15 -8.73 -11.44
C THR A 377 18.94 -7.77 -12.32
N GLU A 378 18.50 -7.52 -13.56
CA GLU A 378 19.16 -6.53 -14.42
C GLU A 378 19.07 -5.12 -13.83
N LEU A 379 17.89 -4.68 -13.37
CA LEU A 379 17.72 -3.38 -12.71
C LEU A 379 18.60 -3.21 -11.47
N VAL A 380 18.75 -4.24 -10.65
CA VAL A 380 19.63 -4.22 -9.47
C VAL A 380 21.12 -4.30 -9.88
N GLN A 381 21.47 -4.96 -10.99
CA GLN A 381 22.84 -5.00 -11.53
C GLN A 381 23.29 -3.68 -12.17
N ARG A 382 22.38 -2.84 -12.69
CA ARG A 382 22.74 -1.58 -13.39
C ARG A 382 23.64 -0.68 -12.55
N SER A 383 24.76 -0.25 -13.15
CA SER A 383 25.78 0.59 -12.51
C SER A 383 25.21 1.94 -12.05
N THR A 384 24.32 2.51 -12.84
CA THR A 384 23.49 3.68 -12.53
C THR A 384 22.04 3.38 -12.90
N LEU A 385 21.10 3.69 -12.01
CA LEU A 385 19.66 3.58 -12.25
C LEU A 385 19.00 4.84 -11.69
N LYS A 386 18.27 5.60 -12.53
CA LYS A 386 17.50 6.76 -12.07
C LYS A 386 16.04 6.38 -11.84
N MET A 387 15.36 7.12 -10.96
CA MET A 387 13.92 6.93 -10.74
C MET A 387 13.11 7.36 -11.96
N GLU A 388 13.59 8.36 -12.71
CA GLU A 388 12.97 8.85 -13.94
C GLU A 388 12.91 7.77 -15.03
N ASP A 389 14.00 7.01 -15.21
CA ASP A 389 14.11 5.96 -16.25
C ASP A 389 13.04 4.85 -16.07
N LEU A 390 12.66 4.56 -14.82
CA LEU A 390 11.64 3.57 -14.46
C LEU A 390 10.19 4.07 -14.65
N ARG A 391 10.01 5.37 -14.87
CA ARG A 391 8.69 6.04 -14.94
C ARG A 391 8.39 6.67 -16.29
N GLY A 392 9.43 7.04 -17.05
CA GLY A 392 9.32 7.56 -18.41
C GLY A 392 9.22 6.46 -19.48
N SER A 393 9.34 5.19 -19.09
CA SER A 393 9.14 4.03 -19.96
C SER A 393 7.68 3.91 -20.44
N SER A 394 7.50 3.21 -21.56
CA SER A 394 6.17 2.84 -22.07
C SER A 394 5.39 1.96 -21.09
N PHE A 395 6.10 1.25 -20.21
CA PHE A 395 5.58 0.35 -19.20
C PHE A 395 6.11 0.76 -17.80
N PRO A 396 5.55 1.81 -17.17
CA PRO A 396 6.10 2.38 -15.95
C PRO A 396 6.05 1.41 -14.78
N VAL A 397 7.18 1.29 -14.05
CA VAL A 397 7.30 0.42 -12.87
C VAL A 397 6.59 1.07 -11.67
N SER A 398 5.94 0.24 -10.84
CA SER A 398 5.25 0.70 -9.64
C SER A 398 6.23 1.31 -8.62
N TRP A 399 5.76 2.19 -7.75
CA TRP A 399 6.64 2.76 -6.73
C TRP A 399 7.06 1.75 -5.66
N GLU A 400 6.24 0.75 -5.37
CA GLU A 400 6.59 -0.33 -4.45
C GLU A 400 7.68 -1.25 -5.05
N THR A 401 7.50 -1.69 -6.30
CA THR A 401 8.52 -2.43 -7.05
C THR A 401 9.82 -1.63 -7.14
N THR A 402 9.72 -0.31 -7.38
CA THR A 402 10.88 0.59 -7.39
C THR A 402 11.57 0.65 -6.01
N ALA A 403 10.80 0.73 -4.93
CA ALA A 403 11.33 0.71 -3.57
C ALA A 403 12.03 -0.62 -3.25
N LYS A 404 11.42 -1.77 -3.60
CA LYS A 404 12.01 -3.11 -3.47
C LYS A 404 13.31 -3.24 -4.29
N ILE A 405 13.37 -2.72 -5.51
CA ILE A 405 14.61 -2.65 -6.32
C ILE A 405 15.71 -1.85 -5.61
N PHE A 406 15.42 -0.63 -5.11
CA PHE A 406 16.43 0.16 -4.42
C PHE A 406 16.82 -0.41 -3.04
N CYS A 407 15.91 -1.11 -2.35
CA CYS A 407 16.23 -1.88 -1.15
C CYS A 407 17.18 -3.05 -1.45
N ALA A 408 16.91 -3.85 -2.49
CA ALA A 408 17.81 -4.89 -2.96
C ALA A 408 19.19 -4.32 -3.33
N ARG A 409 19.25 -3.15 -3.97
CA ARG A 409 20.51 -2.44 -4.26
C ARG A 409 21.25 -1.99 -3.00
N ASP A 410 20.55 -1.51 -1.97
CA ASP A 410 21.15 -1.10 -0.70
C ASP A 410 21.69 -2.30 0.10
N SER A 411 21.00 -3.46 0.07
CA SER A 411 21.49 -4.71 0.69
C SER A 411 22.85 -5.18 0.12
N LEU A 412 23.13 -4.84 -1.14
CA LEU A 412 24.38 -5.15 -1.84
C LEU A 412 25.48 -4.11 -1.58
N SER A 413 25.18 -3.02 -0.88
CA SER A 413 26.12 -1.93 -0.58
C SER A 413 27.31 -2.43 0.24
N PRO A 414 28.54 -1.94 0.01
CA PRO A 414 29.73 -2.36 0.76
C PRO A 414 29.65 -2.19 2.27
N ASN A 415 28.78 -1.30 2.77
CA ASN A 415 28.55 -1.11 4.21
C ASN A 415 27.88 -2.34 4.88
N ASN A 416 27.24 -3.21 4.10
CA ASN A 416 26.69 -4.46 4.60
C ASN A 416 27.80 -5.55 4.60
N PHE A 417 28.71 -5.45 5.57
CA PHE A 417 29.97 -6.22 5.67
C PHE A 417 29.79 -7.72 6.06
N SER A 418 28.65 -8.34 5.72
CA SER A 418 28.42 -9.75 5.97
C SER A 418 29.28 -10.65 5.07
N ASN A 419 29.74 -11.78 5.63
CA ASN A 419 30.30 -12.87 4.82
C ASN A 419 29.20 -13.43 3.91
N TYR A 420 29.45 -13.56 2.61
CA TYR A 420 28.49 -14.11 1.66
C TYR A 420 29.14 -15.14 0.75
N SER A 421 28.39 -16.15 0.31
CA SER A 421 28.83 -17.12 -0.70
C SER A 421 28.25 -16.77 -2.08
N CYS A 422 29.09 -16.68 -3.11
CA CYS A 422 28.68 -16.58 -4.51
C CYS A 422 29.60 -17.48 -5.37
N CYS A 423 29.02 -18.16 -6.37
CA CYS A 423 29.74 -19.06 -7.29
C CYS A 423 30.62 -20.11 -6.59
N GLY A 424 30.07 -20.81 -5.57
CA GLY A 424 30.78 -21.85 -4.82
C GLY A 424 31.94 -21.35 -3.93
N SER A 425 32.17 -20.03 -3.87
CA SER A 425 33.24 -19.41 -3.08
C SER A 425 32.67 -18.56 -1.95
N GLY A 426 33.30 -18.61 -0.78
CA GLY A 426 33.03 -17.70 0.33
C GLY A 426 33.78 -16.38 0.15
N HIS A 427 33.06 -15.26 0.23
CA HIS A 427 33.60 -13.90 0.14
C HIS A 427 33.39 -13.21 1.49
N GLY A 428 34.46 -12.87 2.18
CA GLY A 428 34.42 -12.06 3.40
C GLY A 428 34.70 -10.57 3.15
N PRO A 429 34.58 -9.72 4.18
CA PRO A 429 34.85 -8.28 4.08
C PRO A 429 36.33 -7.92 3.83
N SER A 430 37.20 -8.91 3.62
CA SER A 430 38.64 -8.75 3.31
C SER A 430 38.98 -8.90 1.83
N TYR A 431 38.03 -9.25 0.95
CA TYR A 431 38.29 -9.29 -0.49
C TYR A 431 38.33 -7.87 -1.04
N THR A 432 39.48 -7.45 -1.59
CA THR A 432 39.73 -6.05 -1.96
C THR A 432 39.19 -5.69 -3.35
N ASN A 433 38.77 -6.70 -4.10
CA ASN A 433 37.78 -6.60 -5.17
C ASN A 433 36.74 -7.72 -4.99
N PRO A 434 35.68 -7.52 -4.17
CA PRO A 434 34.54 -8.40 -4.28
C PRO A 434 33.97 -8.24 -5.70
N PRO A 435 33.48 -9.30 -6.36
CA PRO A 435 32.88 -9.16 -7.69
C PRO A 435 31.63 -8.29 -7.59
N LYS A 436 31.82 -6.98 -7.82
CA LYS A 436 30.76 -6.01 -7.95
C LYS A 436 29.80 -6.57 -9.00
N HIS A 437 28.56 -6.81 -8.59
CA HIS A 437 27.50 -7.35 -9.44
C HIS A 437 27.62 -8.85 -9.83
N CYS A 438 28.25 -9.72 -9.00
CA CYS A 438 28.10 -11.19 -9.12
C CYS A 438 26.61 -11.57 -9.23
N ARG A 439 26.18 -12.10 -10.38
CA ARG A 439 24.75 -12.29 -10.69
C ARG A 439 24.02 -13.13 -9.65
N CYS A 440 24.61 -14.22 -9.15
CA CYS A 440 23.94 -15.03 -8.11
C CYS A 440 23.79 -14.31 -6.75
N ARG A 441 24.66 -13.36 -6.41
CA ARG A 441 24.45 -12.48 -5.23
C ARG A 441 23.29 -11.52 -5.47
N VAL A 442 23.15 -11.00 -6.69
CA VAL A 442 22.04 -10.10 -7.04
C VAL A 442 20.70 -10.82 -7.10
N VAL A 443 20.66 -12.02 -7.69
CA VAL A 443 19.46 -12.88 -7.67
C VAL A 443 19.01 -13.14 -6.23
N LYS A 444 19.93 -13.46 -5.32
CA LYS A 444 19.59 -13.64 -3.88
C LYS A 444 18.99 -12.38 -3.26
N ALA A 445 19.55 -11.19 -3.51
CA ALA A 445 19.01 -9.93 -3.00
C ALA A 445 17.64 -9.56 -3.63
N VAL A 446 17.39 -9.98 -4.88
CA VAL A 446 16.08 -9.86 -5.53
C VAL A 446 15.08 -10.83 -4.91
N ASP A 447 15.44 -12.11 -4.76
CA ASP A 447 14.58 -13.11 -4.12
C ASP A 447 14.23 -12.72 -2.67
N GLU A 448 15.17 -12.18 -1.90
CA GLU A 448 14.92 -11.66 -0.55
C GLU A 448 13.96 -10.45 -0.53
N ALA A 449 14.10 -9.52 -1.49
CA ALA A 449 13.26 -8.33 -1.56
C ALA A 449 11.86 -8.56 -2.18
N PHE A 450 11.67 -9.68 -2.89
CA PHE A 450 10.45 -10.02 -3.63
C PHE A 450 9.84 -11.38 -3.26
N SER A 451 10.30 -12.04 -2.17
CA SER A 451 9.87 -13.41 -1.80
C SER A 451 8.34 -13.55 -1.76
N ALA A 452 7.66 -12.64 -1.04
CA ALA A 452 6.21 -12.63 -0.93
C ALA A 452 5.49 -12.37 -2.28
N ASP A 453 6.08 -11.57 -3.18
CA ASP A 453 5.52 -11.34 -4.52
C ASP A 453 5.63 -12.61 -5.39
N PHE A 454 6.75 -13.33 -5.29
CA PHE A 454 6.98 -14.57 -6.05
C PHE A 454 6.18 -15.75 -5.49
N GLU A 455 6.02 -15.85 -4.17
CA GLU A 455 5.14 -16.81 -3.50
C GLU A 455 3.68 -16.60 -3.93
N ALA A 456 3.17 -15.36 -3.85
CA ALA A 456 1.80 -15.04 -4.25
C ALA A 456 1.49 -15.36 -5.72
N LEU A 457 2.47 -15.24 -6.62
CA LEU A 457 2.34 -15.60 -8.05
C LEU A 457 2.41 -17.11 -8.31
N ASN A 458 3.05 -17.89 -7.45
CA ASN A 458 3.06 -19.35 -7.55
C ASN A 458 1.76 -19.96 -6.98
N ASP A 459 1.25 -19.41 -5.87
CA ASP A 459 0.04 -19.91 -5.21
C ASP A 459 -1.26 -19.54 -5.95
N ASN A 460 -1.25 -18.44 -6.71
CA ASN A 460 -2.38 -18.00 -7.54
C ASN A 460 -1.99 -17.86 -9.02
N PRO A 461 -1.94 -18.97 -9.78
CA PRO A 461 -1.72 -18.96 -11.23
C PRO A 461 -2.96 -18.45 -11.98
N ILE A 462 -3.33 -17.19 -11.76
CA ILE A 462 -4.43 -16.45 -12.42
C ILE A 462 -5.74 -17.25 -12.39
N SER A 463 -6.22 -17.55 -11.18
CA SER A 463 -7.52 -18.18 -10.92
C SER A 463 -8.69 -17.22 -11.20
N SER A 464 -8.88 -16.90 -12.48
CA SER A 464 -10.13 -16.33 -13.00
C SER A 464 -10.35 -16.85 -14.41
N GLY A 465 -10.75 -18.12 -14.51
CA GLY A 465 -11.36 -18.66 -15.72
C GLY A 465 -12.50 -17.76 -16.21
N PRO A 466 -12.82 -17.79 -17.52
CA PRO A 466 -13.75 -16.85 -18.13
C PRO A 466 -15.10 -16.85 -17.39
N PRO A 467 -15.71 -15.67 -17.15
CA PRO A 467 -16.96 -15.58 -16.41
C PRO A 467 -18.01 -16.44 -17.11
N LEU A 468 -18.53 -17.44 -16.38
CA LEU A 468 -19.61 -18.28 -16.87
C LEU A 468 -20.78 -17.38 -17.30
N PRO A 469 -21.39 -17.60 -18.48
CA PRO A 469 -22.52 -16.80 -18.92
C PRO A 469 -23.66 -16.97 -17.93
N THR A 470 -23.92 -15.93 -17.14
CA THR A 470 -25.07 -15.88 -16.24
C THR A 470 -26.33 -15.91 -17.09
N ASN A 471 -27.10 -16.99 -16.98
CA ASN A 471 -28.40 -17.12 -17.64
C ASN A 471 -29.30 -15.96 -17.18
N HIS A 472 -29.38 -14.91 -18.00
CA HIS A 472 -30.40 -13.89 -17.85
C HIS A 472 -31.73 -14.50 -18.25
N GLU A 473 -32.55 -14.83 -17.24
CA GLU A 473 -33.95 -15.19 -17.43
C GLU A 473 -34.65 -14.09 -18.24
N ALA A 474 -35.32 -14.51 -19.31
CA ALA A 474 -36.11 -13.61 -20.14
C ALA A 474 -37.41 -13.25 -19.42
N GLU A 475 -37.67 -11.97 -19.22
CA GLU A 475 -39.00 -11.44 -18.87
C GLU A 475 -39.30 -10.17 -19.70
N PRO A 476 -40.58 -9.87 -19.97
CA PRO A 476 -40.96 -9.60 -21.36
C PRO A 476 -41.15 -8.13 -21.73
N SER A 477 -41.08 -7.87 -23.03
CA SER A 477 -41.54 -6.60 -23.59
C SER A 477 -43.05 -6.40 -23.35
N SER A 478 -43.44 -5.31 -22.67
CA SER A 478 -44.22 -4.22 -23.29
C SER A 478 -44.95 -3.34 -22.26
N LYS A 479 -44.86 -2.02 -22.47
CA LYS A 479 -46.03 -1.13 -22.35
C LYS A 479 -45.82 0.18 -23.12
N LYS A 480 -46.67 0.36 -24.14
CA LYS A 480 -46.75 1.56 -24.98
C LYS A 480 -46.90 2.83 -24.13
N LYS A 481 -46.17 3.90 -24.45
CA LYS A 481 -46.67 5.27 -24.26
C LYS A 481 -46.63 6.03 -25.59
N LYS A 482 -47.83 6.36 -26.08
CA LYS A 482 -48.06 7.29 -27.19
C LYS A 482 -47.48 8.65 -26.79
N GLY A 483 -46.73 9.30 -27.68
CA GLY A 483 -46.21 10.65 -27.43
C GLY A 483 -47.25 11.75 -27.58
N LYS A 484 -46.88 12.98 -27.18
CA LYS A 484 -47.40 14.21 -27.80
C LYS A 484 -46.45 15.38 -27.59
N ARG A 485 -46.20 16.08 -28.71
CA ARG A 485 -45.62 17.43 -28.86
C ARG A 485 -45.83 18.36 -27.66
N LYS A 486 -44.78 19.10 -27.29
CA LYS A 486 -44.61 20.46 -27.81
C LYS A 486 -43.14 20.84 -27.88
#